data_AF-A0A7X6R442-F1
#
_entry.id   AF-A0A7X6R442-F1
#
_cell.length_a   1.000
_cell.length_b   1.000
_cell.length_c   1.000
_cell.angle_alpha   90.00
_cell.angle_beta   90.00
_cell.angle_gamma   90.00
#
_symmetry.space_group_name_H-M   'P 1'
#
loop_
_entity.id
_entity.type
_entity.pdbx_description
1 polymer ?
#
loop_
_entity_poly.entity_id
_entity_poly.type
_entity_poly.pdbx_seq_one_letter_code
_entity_poly.pdbx_strand_id
1 'polypeptide(L)'
;MVLDEVWRRLDGVEPLSGPHGGPLRRTVKLVLDPLVIRPVQHPLCAGPILTADGAVLLEARIQAAADALRATAAWFTVLKQVRRTLRITEGHPQDLYFQRCFELATTTGMPDPARARAVAEDALREIHEYTAGRTTQALKEYLTDHTRERELAGLLELAWRRRPLTGPAGGEHDAEVDELLEACAAARLGEDADGQRTLDRLVAAHAGTHTGIRLWQDASAQELGLTAHPVPLRPAIGASASKSTLGRPFDRTVYERVFTVLQASTERAELPPIPELVDAEIARSCAPWALLDESLRVAATAGTALATGLAPIEHRREPSTGRPRLRLAETAPETTRSTAHQVVNSRWQREAYVLQARRLVVSAEPPTGPLAAIAAELITPWQPYLRRLWVRLHGRDVREFPIHEPDELWDLLDGVARSVILDHRTRVKRALSVRVNADEPDAAESKAS
;
A
#
# COMPACT_ATOMS: atom_id res chain seq x y z
N MET A 1 21.36 -10.85 20.21
CA MET A 1 21.39 -12.04 21.08
C MET A 1 21.06 -11.72 22.53
N VAL A 2 21.44 -10.56 23.10
CA VAL A 2 21.13 -10.20 24.51
C VAL A 2 19.62 -10.10 24.80
N LEU A 3 18.85 -9.38 23.97
CA LEU A 3 17.41 -9.20 24.20
C LEU A 3 16.64 -10.52 24.22
N ASP A 4 16.98 -11.44 23.31
CA ASP A 4 16.33 -12.75 23.20
C ASP A 4 16.60 -13.60 24.44
N GLU A 5 17.83 -13.57 24.95
CA GLU A 5 18.24 -14.31 26.14
C GLU A 5 17.55 -13.79 27.40
N VAL A 6 17.56 -12.47 27.63
CA VAL A 6 16.90 -11.86 28.81
C VAL A 6 15.40 -12.14 28.78
N TRP A 7 14.78 -12.02 27.60
CA TRP A 7 13.35 -12.26 27.44
C TRP A 7 12.95 -13.71 27.76
N ARG A 8 13.74 -14.70 27.34
CA ARG A 8 13.48 -16.13 27.62
C ARG A 8 13.52 -16.49 29.10
N ARG A 9 14.13 -15.65 29.95
CA ARG A 9 14.14 -15.84 31.41
C ARG A 9 12.85 -15.34 32.06
N LEU A 10 11.96 -14.68 31.31
CA LEU A 10 10.67 -14.24 31.81
C LEU A 10 9.61 -15.33 31.60
N ASP A 11 8.95 -15.73 32.69
CA ASP A 11 7.76 -16.58 32.63
C ASP A 11 6.49 -15.74 32.45
N GLY A 12 5.45 -16.31 31.84
CA GLY A 12 4.12 -15.67 31.75
C GLY A 12 3.99 -14.61 30.65
N VAL A 13 4.94 -14.57 29.71
CA VAL A 13 4.96 -13.64 28.57
C VAL A 13 4.69 -14.33 27.22
N GLU A 14 4.24 -15.59 27.23
CA GLU A 14 4.02 -16.41 26.03
C GLU A 14 3.11 -15.74 24.99
N PRO A 15 2.02 -15.03 25.36
CA PRO A 15 1.21 -14.25 24.41
C PRO A 15 1.95 -13.15 23.64
N LEU A 16 3.12 -12.72 24.13
CA LEU A 16 3.99 -11.70 23.54
C LEU A 16 5.25 -12.32 22.89
N SER A 17 5.39 -13.65 22.95
CA SER A 17 6.53 -14.42 22.43
C SER A 17 6.23 -15.11 21.11
N GLY A 18 7.26 -15.33 20.31
CA GLY A 18 7.21 -16.16 19.11
C GLY A 18 7.35 -17.65 19.40
N PRO A 19 7.28 -18.52 18.38
CA PRO A 19 7.36 -19.98 18.54
C PRO A 19 8.64 -20.46 19.23
N HIS A 20 9.73 -19.71 19.10
CA HIS A 20 11.02 -20.04 19.69
C HIS A 20 11.21 -19.46 21.10
N GLY A 21 10.21 -18.82 21.71
CA GLY A 21 10.28 -18.25 23.06
C GLY A 21 10.84 -16.83 23.15
N GLY A 22 11.46 -16.30 22.09
CA GLY A 22 11.88 -14.90 22.00
C GLY A 22 10.71 -13.92 21.80
N PRO A 23 10.91 -12.60 21.97
CA PRO A 23 9.84 -11.62 21.80
C PRO A 23 9.40 -11.53 20.34
N LEU A 24 8.11 -11.34 20.09
CA LEU A 24 7.62 -11.04 18.75
C LEU A 24 8.22 -9.71 18.24
N ARG A 25 8.41 -9.60 16.92
CA ARG A 25 8.85 -8.33 16.30
C ARG A 25 7.95 -7.14 16.69
N ARG A 26 6.65 -7.38 16.83
CA ARG A 26 5.69 -6.36 17.29
C ARG A 26 5.81 -6.06 18.78
N THR A 27 6.12 -7.05 19.62
CA THR A 27 6.42 -6.82 21.04
C THR A 27 7.61 -5.88 21.18
N VAL A 28 8.66 -6.10 20.39
CA VAL A 28 9.82 -5.19 20.36
C VAL A 28 9.39 -3.78 19.92
N LYS A 29 8.75 -3.68 18.75
CA LYS A 29 8.40 -2.38 18.14
C LYS A 29 7.37 -1.57 18.93
N LEU A 30 6.37 -2.21 19.53
CA LEU A 30 5.19 -1.54 20.10
C LEU A 30 5.24 -1.45 21.63
N VAL A 31 5.98 -2.32 22.30
CA VAL A 31 6.05 -2.37 23.77
C VAL A 31 7.47 -2.09 24.25
N LEU A 32 8.44 -2.92 23.84
CA LEU A 32 9.78 -2.85 24.43
C LEU A 32 10.49 -1.55 24.08
N ASP A 33 10.70 -1.26 22.79
CA ASP A 33 11.40 -0.04 22.38
C ASP A 33 10.72 1.23 22.90
N PRO A 34 9.40 1.47 22.69
CA PRO A 34 8.79 2.73 23.10
C PRO A 34 8.46 2.84 24.59
N LEU A 35 8.17 1.75 25.31
CA LEU A 35 7.62 1.83 26.67
C LEU A 35 8.60 1.34 27.74
N VAL A 36 9.42 0.33 27.44
CA VAL A 36 10.33 -0.30 28.42
C VAL A 36 11.77 0.19 28.25
N ILE A 37 12.37 -0.05 27.08
CA ILE A 37 13.76 0.24 26.76
C ILE A 37 13.97 1.74 26.55
N ARG A 38 13.06 2.40 25.84
CA ARG A 38 13.11 3.83 25.51
C ARG A 38 14.48 4.29 24.99
N PRO A 39 14.94 3.81 23.81
CA PRO A 39 16.29 4.07 23.28
C PRO A 39 16.71 5.54 23.24
N VAL A 40 15.77 6.47 23.05
CA VAL A 40 16.03 7.92 23.08
C VAL A 40 16.47 8.38 24.48
N GLN A 41 15.86 7.84 25.53
CA GLN A 41 16.18 8.15 26.93
C GLN A 41 17.35 7.30 27.45
N HIS A 42 17.59 6.14 26.83
CA HIS A 42 18.67 5.22 27.17
C HIS A 42 19.51 4.87 25.93
N PRO A 43 20.37 5.80 25.43
CA PRO A 43 21.15 5.59 24.22
C PRO A 43 22.11 4.39 24.28
N LEU A 44 22.54 3.97 25.47
CA LEU A 44 23.36 2.77 25.66
C LEU A 44 22.63 1.48 25.26
N CYS A 45 21.30 1.50 25.20
CA CYS A 45 20.48 0.41 24.69
C CYS A 45 20.12 0.59 23.20
N ALA A 46 20.51 1.72 22.58
CA ALA A 46 20.17 2.11 21.22
C ALA A 46 21.28 1.70 20.23
N GLY A 47 21.39 0.41 19.91
CA GLY A 47 22.38 -0.04 18.93
C GLY A 47 22.16 -1.46 18.42
N PRO A 48 22.57 -1.77 17.18
CA PRO A 48 22.53 -3.14 16.65
C PRO A 48 23.49 -4.08 17.41
N ILE A 49 24.52 -3.52 18.04
CA ILE A 49 25.48 -4.21 18.91
C ILE A 49 25.59 -3.39 20.20
N LEU A 50 25.37 -4.04 21.34
CA LEU A 50 25.45 -3.40 22.65
C LEU A 50 26.84 -3.57 23.24
N THR A 51 27.30 -2.57 23.97
CA THR A 51 28.46 -2.70 24.87
C THR A 51 28.07 -3.54 26.10
N ALA A 52 29.05 -3.95 26.90
CA ALA A 52 28.80 -4.67 28.15
C ALA A 52 27.85 -3.89 29.08
N ASP A 53 28.10 -2.59 29.27
CA ASP A 53 27.25 -1.71 30.08
C ASP A 53 25.84 -1.56 29.48
N GLY A 54 25.74 -1.48 28.15
CA GLY A 54 24.45 -1.42 27.45
C GLY A 54 23.63 -2.71 27.63
N ALA A 55 24.29 -3.87 27.66
CA ALA A 55 23.65 -5.16 27.90
C ALA A 55 23.13 -5.28 29.35
N VAL A 56 23.93 -4.87 30.35
CA VAL A 56 23.52 -4.85 31.76
C VAL A 56 22.34 -3.91 31.98
N LEU A 57 22.39 -2.71 31.39
CA LEU A 57 21.28 -1.75 31.47
C LEU A 57 20.02 -2.33 30.81
N LEU A 58 20.14 -2.92 29.62
CA LEU A 58 19.00 -3.55 28.93
C LEU A 58 18.35 -4.62 29.81
N GLU A 59 19.17 -5.51 30.39
CA GLU A 59 18.69 -6.55 31.29
C GLU A 59 17.96 -5.97 32.49
N ALA A 60 18.55 -4.98 33.16
CA ALA A 60 17.93 -4.32 34.31
C ALA A 60 16.59 -3.67 33.96
N ARG A 61 16.46 -3.04 32.79
CA ARG A 61 15.21 -2.41 32.33
C ARG A 61 14.12 -3.43 32.06
N ILE A 62 14.46 -4.56 31.45
CA ILE A 62 13.50 -5.64 31.17
C ILE A 62 13.06 -6.31 32.47
N GLN A 63 14.00 -6.61 33.38
CA GLN A 63 13.68 -7.22 34.67
C GLN A 63 12.82 -6.29 35.54
N ALA A 64 13.11 -4.99 35.56
CA ALA A 64 12.29 -4.00 36.27
C ALA A 64 10.86 -3.91 35.71
N ALA A 65 10.66 -4.26 34.43
CA ALA A 65 9.35 -4.27 33.78
C ALA A 65 8.69 -5.66 33.78
N ALA A 66 9.31 -6.69 34.39
CA ALA A 66 8.85 -8.08 34.28
C ALA A 66 7.38 -8.26 34.68
N ASP A 67 6.97 -7.71 35.83
CA ASP A 67 5.58 -7.83 36.32
C ASP A 67 4.59 -7.14 35.38
N ALA A 68 4.94 -5.95 34.88
CA ALA A 68 4.12 -5.22 33.91
C ALA A 68 4.02 -6.01 32.58
N LEU A 69 5.10 -6.66 32.14
CA LEU A 69 5.10 -7.48 30.92
C LEU A 69 4.23 -8.74 31.07
N ARG A 70 4.25 -9.40 32.24
CA ARG A 70 3.35 -10.53 32.55
C ARG A 70 1.89 -10.08 32.59
N ALA A 71 1.61 -8.97 33.27
CA ALA A 71 0.27 -8.39 33.28
C ALA A 71 -0.20 -7.97 31.88
N THR A 72 0.69 -7.42 31.05
CA THR A 72 0.41 -7.08 29.64
C THR A 72 0.00 -8.31 28.85
N ALA A 73 0.73 -9.42 29.02
CA ALA A 73 0.44 -10.68 28.35
C ALA A 73 -0.90 -11.28 28.80
N ALA A 74 -1.19 -11.21 30.10
CA ALA A 74 -2.47 -11.64 30.67
C ALA A 74 -3.64 -10.80 30.14
N TRP A 75 -3.53 -9.47 30.16
CA TRP A 75 -4.52 -8.55 29.58
C TRP A 75 -4.74 -8.82 28.10
N PHE A 76 -3.69 -9.07 27.31
CA PHE A 76 -3.83 -9.38 25.89
C PHE A 76 -4.65 -10.66 25.65
N THR A 77 -4.53 -11.65 26.53
CA THR A 77 -5.36 -12.86 26.48
C THR A 77 -6.83 -12.54 26.76
N VAL A 78 -7.12 -11.74 27.79
CA VAL A 78 -8.48 -11.30 28.12
C VAL A 78 -9.09 -10.50 26.97
N LEU A 79 -8.38 -9.49 26.45
CA LEU A 79 -8.85 -8.67 25.32
C LEU A 79 -9.13 -9.53 24.08
N LYS A 80 -8.32 -10.54 23.78
CA LYS A 80 -8.60 -11.47 22.68
C LYS A 80 -9.89 -12.27 22.89
N GLN A 81 -10.17 -12.71 24.11
CA GLN A 81 -11.41 -13.44 24.44
C GLN A 81 -12.64 -12.53 24.32
N VAL A 82 -12.56 -11.32 24.86
CA VAL A 82 -13.66 -10.34 24.77
C VAL A 82 -13.88 -9.90 23.33
N ARG A 83 -12.81 -9.60 22.56
CA ARG A 83 -12.88 -9.29 21.13
C ARG A 83 -13.66 -10.34 20.34
N ARG A 84 -13.41 -11.62 20.60
CA ARG A 84 -14.13 -12.74 19.96
C ARG A 84 -15.61 -12.76 20.35
N THR A 85 -15.91 -12.49 21.63
CA THR A 85 -17.28 -12.41 22.15
C THR A 85 -18.05 -11.28 21.46
N LEU A 86 -17.44 -10.10 21.36
CA LEU A 86 -17.99 -8.92 20.68
C LEU A 86 -17.99 -9.04 19.15
N ARG A 87 -17.48 -10.16 18.60
CA ARG A 87 -17.33 -10.39 17.15
C ARG A 87 -16.56 -9.30 16.42
N ILE A 88 -15.67 -8.60 17.12
CA ILE A 88 -14.78 -7.60 16.51
C ILE A 88 -13.79 -8.35 15.62
N THR A 89 -13.90 -8.14 14.31
CA THR A 89 -12.99 -8.72 13.30
C THR A 89 -11.93 -7.74 12.82
N GLU A 90 -12.10 -6.47 13.16
CA GLU A 90 -11.30 -5.35 12.70
C GLU A 90 -9.91 -5.27 13.36
N GLY A 91 -8.91 -4.86 12.55
CA GLY A 91 -7.56 -4.54 12.98
C GLY A 91 -6.73 -5.76 13.40
N HIS A 92 -5.41 -5.64 13.30
CA HIS A 92 -4.51 -6.67 13.80
C HIS A 92 -4.40 -6.53 15.34
N PRO A 93 -4.76 -7.56 16.14
CA PRO A 93 -4.86 -7.41 17.60
C PRO A 93 -3.57 -6.92 18.27
N GLN A 94 -2.41 -7.33 17.76
CA GLN A 94 -1.14 -6.88 18.33
C GLN A 94 -0.86 -5.40 18.04
N ASP A 95 -1.30 -4.91 16.88
CA ASP A 95 -1.06 -3.51 16.50
C ASP A 95 -1.99 -2.57 17.29
N LEU A 96 -3.21 -2.99 17.58
CA LEU A 96 -4.18 -2.19 18.33
C LEU A 96 -4.06 -2.30 19.86
N TYR A 97 -3.76 -3.49 20.39
CA TYR A 97 -3.97 -3.75 21.82
C TYR A 97 -2.68 -3.82 22.63
N PHE A 98 -1.51 -4.00 22.02
CA PHE A 98 -0.28 -4.18 22.81
C PHE A 98 0.04 -3.00 23.73
N GLN A 99 -0.07 -1.77 23.22
CA GLN A 99 0.16 -0.57 24.03
C GLN A 99 -0.94 -0.37 25.08
N ARG A 100 -2.21 -0.59 24.72
CA ARG A 100 -3.33 -0.53 25.68
C ARG A 100 -3.21 -1.58 26.77
N CYS A 101 -2.79 -2.80 26.45
CA CYS A 101 -2.55 -3.84 27.45
C CYS A 101 -1.41 -3.46 28.41
N PHE A 102 -0.37 -2.78 27.91
CA PHE A 102 0.73 -2.30 28.76
C PHE A 102 0.27 -1.15 29.66
N GLU A 103 -0.57 -0.26 29.13
CA GLU A 103 -1.21 0.78 29.93
C GLU A 103 -2.06 0.17 31.04
N LEU A 104 -2.97 -0.76 30.71
CA LEU A 104 -3.79 -1.47 31.71
C LEU A 104 -2.90 -2.20 32.73
N ALA A 105 -1.83 -2.86 32.29
CA ALA A 105 -0.90 -3.53 33.18
C ALA A 105 -0.21 -2.58 34.16
N THR A 106 0.13 -1.36 33.72
CA THR A 106 0.79 -0.37 34.58
C THR A 106 -0.18 0.39 35.48
N THR A 107 -1.44 0.61 35.05
CA THR A 107 -2.45 1.32 35.83
C THR A 107 -3.23 0.42 36.78
N THR A 108 -3.50 -0.83 36.39
CA THR A 108 -4.35 -1.77 37.13
C THR A 108 -3.66 -3.06 37.57
N GLY A 109 -2.44 -3.33 37.09
CA GLY A 109 -1.73 -4.57 37.39
C GLY A 109 -2.31 -5.76 36.64
N MET A 110 -2.29 -6.94 37.27
CA MET A 110 -2.85 -8.18 36.70
C MET A 110 -4.37 -8.09 36.53
N PRO A 111 -4.95 -8.70 35.48
CA PRO A 111 -6.39 -8.72 35.28
C PRO A 111 -7.11 -9.47 36.41
N ASP A 112 -7.92 -8.75 37.18
CA ASP A 112 -8.82 -9.31 38.20
C ASP A 112 -9.93 -10.16 37.52
N PRO A 113 -10.06 -11.47 37.81
CA PRO A 113 -11.08 -12.33 37.20
C PRO A 113 -12.51 -11.79 37.27
N ALA A 114 -12.86 -11.03 38.32
CA ALA A 114 -14.21 -10.49 38.50
C ALA A 114 -14.49 -9.26 37.60
N ARG A 115 -13.47 -8.46 37.28
CA ARG A 115 -13.61 -7.16 36.60
C ARG A 115 -12.95 -7.10 35.24
N ALA A 116 -11.99 -7.96 34.97
CA ALA A 116 -11.15 -7.92 33.78
C ALA A 116 -11.97 -7.98 32.49
N ARG A 117 -13.08 -8.74 32.48
CA ARG A 117 -13.93 -8.81 31.30
C ARG A 117 -14.60 -7.47 31.00
N ALA A 118 -15.14 -6.79 32.02
CA ALA A 118 -15.78 -5.48 31.86
C ALA A 118 -14.76 -4.41 31.44
N VAL A 119 -13.60 -4.35 32.12
CA VAL A 119 -12.51 -3.43 31.76
C VAL A 119 -12.00 -3.66 30.34
N ALA A 120 -11.84 -4.92 29.94
CA ALA A 120 -11.45 -5.26 28.57
C ALA A 120 -12.54 -4.90 27.55
N GLU A 121 -13.82 -5.04 27.91
CA GLU A 121 -14.93 -4.62 27.06
C GLU A 121 -14.95 -3.11 26.86
N ASP A 122 -14.79 -2.34 27.95
CA ASP A 122 -14.72 -0.88 27.91
C ASP A 122 -13.51 -0.39 27.10
N ALA A 123 -12.32 -0.97 27.33
CA ALA A 123 -11.13 -0.63 26.57
C ALA A 123 -11.26 -0.99 25.07
N LEU A 124 -11.92 -2.10 24.74
CA LEU A 124 -12.22 -2.44 23.35
C LEU A 124 -13.26 -1.49 22.76
N ARG A 125 -14.30 -1.13 23.50
CA ARG A 125 -15.27 -0.13 23.03
C ARG A 125 -14.59 1.20 22.79
N GLU A 126 -13.76 1.71 23.68
CA GLU A 126 -13.01 2.95 23.46
C GLU A 126 -12.14 2.90 22.18
N ILE A 127 -11.38 1.82 21.98
CA ILE A 127 -10.53 1.64 20.79
C ILE A 127 -11.38 1.58 19.51
N HIS A 128 -12.54 0.93 19.54
CA HIS A 128 -13.35 0.68 18.35
C HIS A 128 -14.47 1.73 18.14
N GLU A 129 -14.91 2.44 19.16
CA GLU A 129 -15.83 3.58 19.09
C GLU A 129 -15.15 4.78 18.42
N TYR A 130 -13.82 4.87 18.50
CA TYR A 130 -13.03 5.82 17.70
C TYR A 130 -13.22 5.62 16.18
N THR A 131 -13.76 4.48 15.74
CA THR A 131 -14.11 4.30 14.33
C THR A 131 -15.43 4.97 13.95
N ALA A 132 -16.23 5.43 14.92
CA ALA A 132 -17.54 6.04 14.75
C ALA A 132 -18.48 5.23 13.81
N GLY A 133 -18.37 3.90 13.80
CA GLY A 133 -19.16 3.03 12.91
C GLY A 133 -18.62 2.89 11.48
N ARG A 134 -17.45 3.48 11.15
CA ARG A 134 -16.74 3.30 9.86
C ARG A 134 -15.90 2.02 9.90
N THR A 135 -16.58 0.91 10.13
CA THR A 135 -15.97 -0.43 10.21
C THR A 135 -16.25 -1.21 8.95
N THR A 136 -15.41 -2.20 8.66
CA THR A 136 -15.67 -3.12 7.54
C THR A 136 -16.90 -3.99 7.77
N GLN A 137 -17.29 -4.19 9.02
CA GLN A 137 -18.51 -4.92 9.38
C GLN A 137 -19.75 -4.07 9.10
N ALA A 138 -19.75 -2.79 9.49
CA ALA A 138 -20.83 -1.87 9.16
C ALA A 138 -21.00 -1.69 7.65
N LEU A 139 -19.90 -1.63 6.89
CA LEU A 139 -19.94 -1.67 5.43
C LEU A 139 -20.64 -2.93 4.90
N LYS A 140 -20.28 -4.09 5.45
CA LYS A 140 -20.88 -5.36 5.04
C LYS A 140 -22.37 -5.39 5.34
N GLU A 141 -22.77 -5.00 6.54
CA GLU A 141 -24.17 -4.93 6.94
C GLU A 141 -24.96 -3.97 6.05
N TYR A 142 -24.39 -2.80 5.76
CA TYR A 142 -25.00 -1.80 4.86
C TYR A 142 -25.21 -2.33 3.43
N LEU A 143 -24.19 -2.96 2.84
CA LEU A 143 -24.24 -3.43 1.46
C LEU A 143 -24.99 -4.77 1.28
N THR A 144 -25.16 -5.56 2.35
CA THR A 144 -25.89 -6.84 2.30
C THR A 144 -27.34 -6.75 2.76
N ASP A 145 -27.78 -5.55 3.18
CA ASP A 145 -29.18 -5.25 3.47
C ASP A 145 -30.03 -5.38 2.20
N HIS A 146 -30.93 -6.37 2.20
CA HIS A 146 -31.78 -6.71 1.05
C HIS A 146 -32.74 -5.59 0.68
N THR A 147 -33.06 -4.69 1.62
CA THR A 147 -33.91 -3.52 1.33
C THR A 147 -33.18 -2.47 0.50
N ARG A 148 -31.85 -2.36 0.68
CA ARG A 148 -30.97 -1.38 0.03
C ARG A 148 -30.37 -1.86 -1.28
N GLU A 149 -30.28 -3.18 -1.49
CA GLU A 149 -29.65 -3.76 -2.68
C GLU A 149 -30.21 -3.17 -3.99
N ARG A 150 -31.54 -3.07 -4.10
CA ARG A 150 -32.21 -2.49 -5.28
C ARG A 150 -31.93 -0.99 -5.45
N GLU A 151 -31.86 -0.25 -4.35
CA GLU A 151 -31.57 1.18 -4.37
C GLU A 151 -30.14 1.44 -4.85
N LEU A 152 -29.16 0.75 -4.27
CA LEU A 152 -27.75 0.88 -4.64
C LEU A 152 -27.49 0.43 -6.08
N ALA A 153 -28.13 -0.66 -6.52
CA ALA A 153 -28.06 -1.11 -7.90
C ALA A 153 -28.66 -0.06 -8.87
N GLY A 154 -29.77 0.58 -8.48
CA GLY A 154 -30.40 1.66 -9.24
C GLY A 154 -29.52 2.91 -9.31
N LEU A 155 -28.93 3.32 -8.20
CA LEU A 155 -27.98 4.45 -8.13
C LEU A 155 -26.78 4.20 -9.05
N LEU A 156 -26.21 3.00 -8.97
CA LEU A 156 -25.07 2.60 -9.79
C LEU A 156 -25.42 2.54 -11.28
N GLU A 157 -26.57 1.98 -11.65
CA GLU A 157 -27.03 1.98 -13.04
C GLU A 157 -27.20 3.42 -13.57
N LEU A 158 -27.78 4.30 -12.75
CA LEU A 158 -27.96 5.71 -13.11
C LEU A 158 -26.61 6.42 -13.30
N ALA A 159 -25.69 6.26 -12.35
CA ALA A 159 -24.35 6.85 -12.41
C ALA A 159 -23.58 6.34 -13.64
N TRP A 160 -23.62 5.02 -13.89
CA TRP A 160 -22.96 4.43 -15.05
C TRP A 160 -23.51 4.94 -16.38
N ARG A 161 -24.83 5.09 -16.50
CA ARG A 161 -25.46 5.65 -17.72
C ARG A 161 -25.12 7.11 -17.93
N ARG A 162 -24.97 7.88 -16.86
CA ARG A 162 -24.66 9.32 -16.90
C ARG A 162 -23.17 9.64 -16.98
N ARG A 163 -22.30 8.63 -16.97
CA ARG A 163 -20.85 8.84 -17.04
C ARG A 163 -20.48 9.64 -18.29
N PRO A 164 -19.47 10.51 -18.22
CA PRO A 164 -19.04 11.27 -19.40
C PRO A 164 -18.44 10.33 -20.44
N LEU A 165 -18.98 10.38 -21.66
CA LEU A 165 -18.47 9.63 -22.82
C LEU A 165 -17.79 10.54 -23.84
N THR A 166 -17.90 11.85 -23.67
CA THR A 166 -17.28 12.87 -24.50
C THR A 166 -16.68 13.90 -23.58
N GLY A 167 -15.41 14.23 -23.77
CA GLY A 167 -14.75 15.30 -23.01
C GLY A 167 -15.31 16.68 -23.38
N PRO A 168 -14.95 17.72 -22.61
CA PRO A 168 -15.11 19.12 -23.01
C PRO A 168 -14.53 19.42 -24.40
N ALA A 169 -14.78 20.60 -24.96
CA ALA A 169 -14.08 21.04 -26.17
C ALA A 169 -12.62 21.39 -25.81
N GLY A 170 -11.65 20.67 -26.37
CA GLY A 170 -10.24 20.78 -26.02
C GLY A 170 -9.50 19.48 -26.37
N GLY A 171 -8.32 19.59 -26.96
CA GLY A 171 -7.56 18.49 -27.57
C GLY A 171 -6.50 17.87 -26.65
N GLU A 172 -5.66 17.02 -27.25
CA GLU A 172 -4.52 16.35 -26.61
C GLU A 172 -3.66 17.30 -25.78
N HIS A 173 -3.26 16.86 -24.58
CA HIS A 173 -2.51 17.67 -23.59
C HIS A 173 -1.10 17.11 -23.33
N ASP A 174 -0.61 16.23 -24.22
CA ASP A 174 0.58 15.43 -23.98
C ASP A 174 1.83 16.34 -23.82
N ALA A 175 1.91 17.43 -24.59
CA ALA A 175 3.00 18.39 -24.50
C ALA A 175 3.02 19.17 -23.17
N GLU A 176 1.85 19.64 -22.69
CA GLU A 176 1.75 20.34 -21.41
C GLU A 176 1.99 19.39 -20.22
N VAL A 177 1.61 18.12 -20.35
CA VAL A 177 1.92 17.09 -19.35
C VAL A 177 3.42 16.83 -19.29
N ASP A 178 4.10 16.72 -20.43
CA ASP A 178 5.55 16.58 -20.50
C ASP A 178 6.27 17.82 -19.92
N GLU A 179 5.80 19.03 -20.26
CA GLU A 179 6.30 20.29 -19.68
C GLU A 179 6.19 20.30 -18.15
N LEU A 180 5.04 19.88 -17.61
CA LEU A 180 4.82 19.80 -16.17
C LEU A 180 5.79 18.81 -15.51
N LEU A 181 5.97 17.61 -16.09
CA LEU A 181 6.89 16.61 -15.56
C LEU A 181 8.35 17.10 -15.57
N GLU A 182 8.76 17.79 -16.62
CA GLU A 182 10.10 18.38 -16.70
C GLU A 182 10.30 19.48 -15.66
N ALA A 183 9.33 20.38 -15.49
CA ALA A 183 9.39 21.43 -14.48
C ALA A 183 9.51 20.84 -13.05
N CYS A 184 8.69 19.84 -12.73
CA CYS A 184 8.76 19.12 -11.45
C CYS A 184 10.13 18.47 -11.21
N ALA A 185 10.70 17.82 -12.23
CA ALA A 185 11.99 17.15 -12.11
C ALA A 185 13.15 18.15 -11.98
N ALA A 186 13.11 19.26 -12.74
CA ALA A 186 14.12 20.31 -12.71
C ALA A 186 14.13 21.06 -11.36
N ALA A 187 12.96 21.43 -10.83
CA ALA A 187 12.82 22.02 -9.50
C ALA A 187 13.47 21.13 -8.42
N ARG A 188 13.28 19.80 -8.51
CA ARG A 188 13.87 18.86 -7.57
C ARG A 188 15.39 18.78 -7.63
N LEU A 189 15.99 19.12 -8.78
CA LEU A 189 17.43 19.23 -8.99
C LEU A 189 18.00 20.60 -8.57
N GLY A 190 17.14 21.51 -8.09
CA GLY A 190 17.53 22.86 -7.66
C GLY A 190 17.58 23.88 -8.80
N GLU A 191 16.97 23.58 -9.94
CA GLU A 191 16.81 24.52 -11.05
C GLU A 191 15.57 25.40 -10.82
N ASP A 192 15.62 26.65 -11.31
CA ASP A 192 14.49 27.58 -11.23
C ASP A 192 13.45 27.24 -12.31
N ALA A 193 12.58 26.27 -11.98
CA ALA A 193 11.51 25.79 -12.86
C ALA A 193 10.17 25.81 -12.10
N ASP A 194 9.30 26.76 -12.44
CA ASP A 194 7.96 26.88 -11.87
C ASP A 194 6.93 26.14 -12.75
N GLY A 195 6.47 24.99 -12.26
CA GLY A 195 5.43 24.18 -12.90
C GLY A 195 3.99 24.61 -12.58
N GLN A 196 3.77 25.58 -11.68
CA GLN A 196 2.45 25.89 -11.13
C GLN A 196 1.48 26.33 -12.24
N ARG A 197 1.92 27.25 -13.10
CA ARG A 197 1.09 27.74 -14.23
C ARG A 197 0.66 26.63 -15.18
N THR A 198 1.47 25.59 -15.34
CA THR A 198 1.18 24.48 -16.25
C THR A 198 0.24 23.48 -15.58
N LEU A 199 0.41 23.21 -14.29
CA LEU A 199 -0.54 22.44 -13.48
C LEU A 199 -1.94 23.09 -13.49
N ASP A 200 -2.03 24.39 -13.20
CA ASP A 200 -3.31 25.13 -13.17
C ASP A 200 -4.01 25.10 -14.53
N ARG A 201 -3.25 25.25 -15.63
CA ARG A 201 -3.77 25.15 -17.00
C ARG A 201 -4.32 23.76 -17.29
N LEU A 202 -3.63 22.70 -16.91
CA LEU A 202 -4.08 21.32 -17.12
C LEU A 202 -5.36 21.01 -16.33
N VAL A 203 -5.46 21.49 -15.09
CA VAL A 203 -6.66 21.34 -14.27
C VAL A 203 -7.84 22.12 -14.86
N ALA A 204 -7.63 23.39 -15.24
CA ALA A 204 -8.66 24.22 -15.85
C ALA A 204 -9.13 23.68 -17.22
N ALA A 205 -8.23 23.04 -17.97
CA ALA A 205 -8.53 22.41 -19.25
C ALA A 205 -9.14 20.99 -19.11
N HIS A 206 -9.33 20.49 -17.89
CA HIS A 206 -9.87 19.14 -17.64
C HIS A 206 -9.05 18.01 -18.29
N ALA A 207 -7.73 18.16 -18.37
CA ALA A 207 -6.84 17.23 -19.06
C ALA A 207 -6.92 15.80 -18.49
N GLY A 208 -7.12 15.67 -17.18
CA GLY A 208 -7.32 14.41 -16.50
C GLY A 208 -8.64 13.75 -16.90
N THR A 209 -9.72 14.52 -16.98
CA THR A 209 -11.02 14.04 -17.48
C THR A 209 -10.93 13.56 -18.92
N HIS A 210 -10.30 14.32 -19.82
CA HIS A 210 -10.08 13.92 -21.22
C HIS A 210 -9.39 12.56 -21.32
N THR A 211 -8.30 12.36 -20.58
CA THR A 211 -7.58 11.09 -20.57
C THR A 211 -8.40 9.96 -19.94
N GLY A 212 -9.09 10.22 -18.84
CA GLY A 212 -9.90 9.21 -18.17
C GLY A 212 -11.09 8.71 -19.01
N ILE A 213 -11.66 9.55 -19.87
CA ILE A 213 -12.71 9.15 -20.83
C ILE A 213 -12.14 8.20 -21.90
N ARG A 214 -10.94 8.47 -22.44
CA ARG A 214 -10.28 7.60 -23.43
C ARG A 214 -10.05 6.18 -22.90
N LEU A 215 -9.80 6.03 -21.59
CA LEU A 215 -9.65 4.71 -20.95
C LEU A 215 -10.92 3.84 -21.01
N TRP A 216 -12.10 4.41 -21.26
CA TRP A 216 -13.35 3.67 -21.43
C TRP A 216 -13.70 3.34 -22.89
N GLN A 217 -12.99 3.94 -23.84
CA GLN A 217 -13.26 3.80 -25.26
C GLN A 217 -12.27 2.85 -25.91
N ASP A 218 -11.02 2.88 -25.47
CA ASP A 218 -9.92 2.15 -26.08
C ASP A 218 -9.33 1.07 -25.15
N ALA A 219 -8.60 0.12 -25.73
CA ALA A 219 -7.94 -0.96 -25.00
C ALA A 219 -6.77 -0.50 -24.09
N SER A 220 -6.52 0.80 -24.01
CA SER A 220 -5.40 1.40 -23.27
C SER A 220 -5.44 1.06 -21.78
N ALA A 221 -6.61 1.05 -21.13
CA ALA A 221 -6.72 0.70 -19.71
C ALA A 221 -6.26 -0.74 -19.41
N GLN A 222 -6.44 -1.66 -20.35
CA GLN A 222 -5.98 -3.04 -20.24
C GLN A 222 -4.44 -3.11 -20.31
N GLU A 223 -3.84 -2.40 -21.27
CA GLU A 223 -2.39 -2.33 -21.49
C GLU A 223 -1.66 -1.67 -20.31
N LEU A 224 -2.27 -0.63 -19.74
CA LEU A 224 -1.83 0.04 -18.51
C LEU A 224 -1.98 -0.85 -17.26
N GLY A 225 -2.66 -2.00 -17.39
CA GLY A 225 -2.83 -2.97 -16.32
C GLY A 225 -3.86 -2.56 -15.26
N LEU A 226 -4.77 -1.63 -15.60
CA LEU A 226 -5.80 -1.09 -14.71
C LEU A 226 -7.09 -1.92 -14.71
N THR A 227 -7.36 -2.64 -15.79
CA THR A 227 -8.46 -3.61 -15.94
C THR A 227 -7.95 -4.88 -16.64
N ALA A 228 -8.60 -6.01 -16.41
CA ALA A 228 -8.37 -7.25 -17.17
C ALA A 228 -9.16 -7.30 -18.49
N HIS A 229 -10.17 -6.43 -18.63
CA HIS A 229 -11.07 -6.39 -19.78
C HIS A 229 -10.51 -5.46 -20.88
N PRO A 230 -10.95 -5.62 -22.15
CA PRO A 230 -10.57 -4.69 -23.21
C PRO A 230 -10.87 -3.24 -22.85
N VAL A 231 -12.07 -2.97 -22.31
CA VAL A 231 -12.43 -1.69 -21.71
C VAL A 231 -13.01 -1.91 -20.32
N PRO A 232 -12.87 -0.96 -19.39
CA PRO A 232 -13.45 -1.06 -18.05
C PRO A 232 -14.96 -1.32 -18.11
N LEU A 233 -15.41 -2.28 -17.30
CA LEU A 233 -16.82 -2.61 -17.17
C LEU A 233 -17.49 -1.77 -16.10
N ARG A 234 -18.83 -1.75 -16.10
CA ARG A 234 -19.59 -1.23 -14.97
C ARG A 234 -19.16 -1.99 -13.70
N PRO A 235 -18.77 -1.31 -12.61
CA PRO A 235 -18.40 -1.99 -11.38
C PRO A 235 -19.60 -2.75 -10.83
N ALA A 236 -19.38 -3.78 -10.01
CA ALA A 236 -20.44 -4.37 -9.19
C ALA A 236 -20.44 -3.73 -7.79
N ILE A 237 -21.57 -3.82 -7.09
CA ILE A 237 -21.63 -3.43 -5.66
C ILE A 237 -20.70 -4.32 -4.82
N GLY A 238 -20.76 -5.63 -5.04
CA GLY A 238 -19.96 -6.62 -4.31
C GLY A 238 -20.53 -6.94 -2.92
N ALA A 239 -20.11 -8.07 -2.35
CA ALA A 239 -20.61 -8.55 -1.05
C ALA A 239 -19.50 -8.86 -0.02
N SER A 240 -18.25 -8.94 -0.47
CA SER A 240 -17.09 -9.21 0.39
C SER A 240 -15.79 -8.76 -0.30
N ALA A 241 -14.71 -8.68 0.47
CA ALA A 241 -13.38 -8.41 -0.05
C ALA A 241 -12.30 -9.16 0.75
N SER A 242 -11.20 -9.48 0.09
CA SER A 242 -9.97 -9.97 0.71
C SER A 242 -8.77 -9.23 0.12
N LYS A 243 -7.82 -8.84 0.98
CA LYS A 243 -6.58 -8.16 0.54
C LYS A 243 -5.73 -9.03 -0.41
N SER A 244 -5.90 -10.35 -0.39
CA SER A 244 -5.14 -11.28 -1.25
C SER A 244 -5.73 -11.49 -2.64
N THR A 245 -6.99 -11.10 -2.86
CA THR A 245 -7.73 -11.39 -4.10
C THR A 245 -8.39 -10.15 -4.71
N LEU A 246 -7.93 -8.95 -4.33
CA LEU A 246 -8.45 -7.71 -4.89
C LEU A 246 -8.24 -7.67 -6.41
N GLY A 247 -9.29 -7.29 -7.14
CA GLY A 247 -9.21 -7.02 -8.56
C GLY A 247 -8.22 -5.90 -8.91
N ARG A 248 -7.93 -5.77 -10.22
CA ARG A 248 -7.22 -4.61 -10.75
C ARG A 248 -8.04 -3.34 -10.48
N PRO A 249 -7.42 -2.15 -10.41
CA PRO A 249 -8.10 -0.90 -10.04
C PRO A 249 -9.54 -0.73 -10.55
N PHE A 250 -9.79 -0.89 -11.86
CA PHE A 250 -11.09 -0.68 -12.47
C PHE A 250 -12.02 -1.90 -12.42
N ASP A 251 -11.51 -3.06 -12.01
CA ASP A 251 -12.31 -4.29 -11.86
C ASP A 251 -12.82 -4.47 -10.41
N ARG A 252 -12.35 -3.62 -9.48
CA ARG A 252 -12.80 -3.67 -8.08
C ARG A 252 -14.25 -3.24 -7.95
N THR A 253 -14.98 -4.00 -7.15
CA THR A 253 -16.33 -3.65 -6.69
C THR A 253 -16.33 -2.44 -5.76
N VAL A 254 -17.49 -1.79 -5.62
CA VAL A 254 -17.70 -0.70 -4.65
C VAL A 254 -17.31 -1.15 -3.24
N TYR A 255 -17.73 -2.36 -2.85
CA TYR A 255 -17.32 -2.98 -1.58
C TYR A 255 -15.80 -3.02 -1.43
N GLU A 256 -15.06 -3.56 -2.40
CA GLU A 256 -13.61 -3.73 -2.31
C GLU A 256 -12.87 -2.39 -2.19
N ARG A 257 -13.37 -1.35 -2.87
CA ARG A 257 -12.83 0.01 -2.83
C ARG A 257 -13.01 0.63 -1.45
N VAL A 258 -14.24 0.67 -0.93
CA VAL A 258 -14.53 1.22 0.42
C VAL A 258 -13.85 0.37 1.50
N PHE A 259 -13.84 -0.95 1.37
CA PHE A 259 -13.15 -1.86 2.29
C PHE A 259 -11.65 -1.53 2.39
N THR A 260 -11.00 -1.25 1.26
CA THR A 260 -9.57 -0.92 1.22
C THR A 260 -9.31 0.42 1.92
N VAL A 261 -10.17 1.42 1.72
CA VAL A 261 -10.09 2.72 2.43
C VAL A 261 -10.20 2.52 3.93
N LEU A 262 -11.24 1.83 4.40
CA LEU A 262 -11.46 1.60 5.83
C LEU A 262 -10.25 0.87 6.42
N GLN A 263 -9.75 -0.17 5.75
CA GLN A 263 -8.58 -0.93 6.21
C GLN A 263 -7.27 -0.14 6.23
N ALA A 264 -7.13 0.87 5.37
CA ALA A 264 -5.92 1.68 5.26
C ALA A 264 -5.96 2.93 6.16
N SER A 265 -7.14 3.41 6.53
CA SER A 265 -7.29 4.60 7.36
C SER A 265 -7.06 4.30 8.84
N THR A 266 -6.17 5.07 9.45
CA THR A 266 -5.91 5.09 10.90
C THR A 266 -6.89 5.97 11.64
N GLU A 267 -7.40 7.02 10.99
CA GLU A 267 -8.34 8.01 11.55
C GLU A 267 -9.72 7.83 10.91
N ARG A 268 -10.36 6.72 11.20
CA ARG A 268 -11.65 6.37 10.56
C ARG A 268 -12.81 7.26 10.98
N ALA A 269 -12.71 7.92 12.13
CA ALA A 269 -13.67 8.94 12.56
C ALA A 269 -13.78 10.10 11.57
N GLU A 270 -12.68 10.43 10.88
CA GLU A 270 -12.63 11.53 9.91
C GLU A 270 -13.22 11.14 8.55
N LEU A 271 -13.44 9.84 8.31
CA LEU A 271 -14.11 9.40 7.10
C LEU A 271 -15.61 9.71 7.17
N PRO A 272 -16.23 10.03 6.02
CA PRO A 272 -17.68 10.12 5.94
C PRO A 272 -18.38 8.86 6.46
N PRO A 273 -19.64 8.96 6.94
CA PRO A 273 -20.46 7.80 7.26
C PRO A 273 -20.48 6.76 6.13
N ILE A 274 -20.69 5.49 6.46
CA ILE A 274 -20.73 4.39 5.48
C ILE A 274 -21.67 4.66 4.30
N PRO A 275 -22.91 5.18 4.48
CA PRO A 275 -23.78 5.50 3.35
C PRO A 275 -23.15 6.49 2.37
N GLU A 276 -22.61 7.59 2.89
CA GLU A 276 -21.96 8.64 2.08
C GLU A 276 -20.70 8.12 1.38
N LEU A 277 -19.90 7.29 2.06
CA LEU A 277 -18.74 6.63 1.45
C LEU A 277 -19.15 5.73 0.26
N VAL A 278 -20.26 4.99 0.39
CA VAL A 278 -20.75 4.10 -0.67
C VAL A 278 -21.29 4.90 -1.84
N ASP A 279 -22.11 5.93 -1.58
CA ASP A 279 -22.67 6.78 -2.63
C ASP A 279 -21.56 7.52 -3.41
N ALA A 280 -20.59 8.08 -2.68
CA ALA A 280 -19.42 8.71 -3.29
C ALA A 280 -18.55 7.70 -4.06
N GLU A 281 -18.41 6.45 -3.59
CA GLU A 281 -17.66 5.42 -4.32
C GLU A 281 -18.38 4.96 -5.59
N ILE A 282 -19.71 4.92 -5.59
CA ILE A 282 -20.50 4.66 -6.80
C ILE A 282 -20.24 5.78 -7.83
N ALA A 283 -20.26 7.03 -7.38
CA ALA A 283 -19.93 8.18 -8.23
C ALA A 283 -18.48 8.11 -8.75
N ARG A 284 -17.49 7.90 -7.86
CA ARG A 284 -16.08 7.70 -8.23
C ARG A 284 -15.93 6.61 -9.27
N SER A 285 -16.50 5.43 -9.04
CA SER A 285 -16.31 4.27 -9.93
C SER A 285 -16.90 4.47 -11.33
N CYS A 286 -17.80 5.45 -11.49
CA CYS A 286 -18.37 5.87 -12.77
C CYS A 286 -17.78 7.18 -13.30
N ALA A 287 -16.75 7.75 -12.65
CA ALA A 287 -16.08 8.97 -13.05
C ALA A 287 -14.76 8.68 -13.80
N PRO A 288 -14.26 9.60 -14.64
CA PRO A 288 -12.97 9.43 -15.31
C PRO A 288 -11.87 9.08 -14.31
N TRP A 289 -10.99 8.14 -14.68
CA TRP A 289 -9.96 7.56 -13.79
C TRP A 289 -10.47 6.84 -12.54
N ALA A 290 -11.79 6.69 -12.39
CA ALA A 290 -12.44 6.33 -11.16
C ALA A 290 -12.12 7.27 -9.98
N LEU A 291 -11.97 8.57 -10.27
CA LEU A 291 -11.66 9.66 -9.32
C LEU A 291 -12.63 10.82 -9.54
N LEU A 292 -13.00 11.55 -8.49
CA LEU A 292 -13.90 12.71 -8.59
C LEU A 292 -13.17 14.03 -8.84
N ASP A 293 -12.06 14.27 -8.14
CA ASP A 293 -11.32 15.52 -8.25
C ASP A 293 -10.45 15.60 -9.51
N GLU A 294 -10.48 16.75 -10.21
CA GLU A 294 -9.75 16.94 -11.47
C GLU A 294 -8.23 16.98 -11.27
N SER A 295 -7.73 17.57 -10.18
CA SER A 295 -6.29 17.60 -9.91
C SER A 295 -5.72 16.19 -9.74
N LEU A 296 -6.50 15.27 -9.14
CA LEU A 296 -6.13 13.87 -8.99
C LEU A 296 -6.18 13.11 -10.32
N ARG A 297 -7.11 13.47 -11.23
CA ARG A 297 -7.14 12.93 -12.60
C ARG A 297 -5.98 13.44 -13.45
N VAL A 298 -5.58 14.70 -13.28
CA VAL A 298 -4.38 15.27 -13.90
C VAL A 298 -3.14 14.55 -13.38
N ALA A 299 -3.05 14.30 -12.06
CA ALA A 299 -1.97 13.52 -11.48
C ALA A 299 -1.90 12.07 -12.00
N ALA A 300 -3.07 11.42 -12.21
CA ALA A 300 -3.12 10.11 -12.86
C ALA A 300 -2.57 10.16 -14.30
N THR A 301 -2.93 11.21 -15.04
CA THR A 301 -2.51 11.43 -16.43
C THR A 301 -1.00 11.68 -16.52
N ALA A 302 -0.46 12.59 -15.71
CA ALA A 302 0.98 12.82 -15.61
C ALA A 302 1.74 11.57 -15.16
N GLY A 303 1.18 10.82 -14.21
CA GLY A 303 1.74 9.53 -13.79
C GLY A 303 1.73 8.48 -14.88
N THR A 304 0.75 8.48 -15.79
CA THR A 304 0.76 7.62 -16.99
C THR A 304 1.87 8.00 -17.95
N ALA A 305 1.99 9.28 -18.30
CA ALA A 305 3.05 9.77 -19.18
C ALA A 305 4.44 9.38 -18.64
N LEU A 306 4.69 9.66 -17.35
CA LEU A 306 5.92 9.25 -16.67
C LEU A 306 6.13 7.73 -16.71
N ALA A 307 5.10 6.94 -16.39
CA ALA A 307 5.19 5.50 -16.29
C ALA A 307 5.51 4.83 -17.64
N THR A 308 4.90 5.31 -18.72
CA THR A 308 5.08 4.74 -20.06
C THR A 308 6.45 5.00 -20.66
N GLY A 309 7.14 6.07 -20.24
CA GLY A 309 8.53 6.32 -20.64
C GLY A 309 9.59 5.66 -19.71
N LEU A 310 9.18 4.90 -18.69
CA LEU A 310 10.15 4.17 -17.85
C LEU A 310 10.77 2.98 -18.60
N ALA A 311 12.09 2.89 -18.52
CA ALA A 311 12.91 1.87 -19.16
C ALA A 311 14.03 1.37 -18.20
N PRO A 312 13.67 0.64 -17.13
CA PRO A 312 14.65 0.13 -16.18
C PRO A 312 15.56 -0.95 -16.80
N ILE A 313 15.03 -1.73 -17.74
CA ILE A 313 15.78 -2.63 -18.62
C ILE A 313 15.70 -2.02 -20.01
N GLU A 314 16.82 -1.52 -20.55
CA GLU A 314 16.83 -0.98 -21.91
C GLU A 314 16.57 -2.12 -22.89
N HIS A 315 15.36 -2.14 -23.47
CA HIS A 315 15.03 -3.04 -24.56
C HIS A 315 15.29 -2.33 -25.88
N ARG A 316 16.48 -2.53 -26.47
CA ARG A 316 16.67 -2.28 -27.90
C ARG A 316 15.98 -3.41 -28.66
N ARG A 317 14.70 -3.23 -29.04
CA ARG A 317 14.03 -4.13 -29.99
C ARG A 317 14.52 -3.79 -31.39
N GLU A 318 15.15 -4.74 -32.08
CA GLU A 318 15.28 -4.66 -33.53
C GLU A 318 13.87 -4.73 -34.18
N PRO A 319 13.61 -3.96 -35.25
CA PRO A 319 12.31 -3.91 -35.89
C PRO A 319 12.08 -5.20 -36.68
N SER A 320 11.39 -6.17 -36.09
CA SER A 320 10.87 -7.34 -36.82
C SER A 320 9.43 -7.13 -37.29
N THR A 321 9.22 -7.52 -38.54
CA THR A 321 8.06 -7.29 -39.40
C THR A 321 6.78 -8.00 -38.95
N GLY A 322 5.63 -7.34 -39.11
CA GLY A 322 4.40 -8.05 -39.48
C GLY A 322 3.25 -8.24 -38.46
N ARG A 323 3.02 -7.32 -37.51
CA ARG A 323 1.68 -7.22 -36.87
C ARG A 323 1.25 -5.75 -36.77
N PRO A 324 -0.04 -5.43 -37.01
CA PRO A 324 -0.51 -4.06 -36.87
C PRO A 324 -0.52 -3.72 -35.37
N ARG A 325 0.51 -2.97 -34.95
CA ARG A 325 0.62 -2.35 -33.63
C ARG A 325 -0.03 -0.97 -33.72
N LEU A 326 -0.67 -0.57 -32.62
CA LEU A 326 -1.06 0.81 -32.37
C LEU A 326 0.09 1.75 -32.77
N ARG A 327 -0.17 2.68 -33.68
CA ARG A 327 0.73 3.81 -33.94
C ARG A 327 0.67 4.75 -32.74
N LEU A 328 1.41 4.40 -31.69
CA LEU A 328 1.88 5.35 -30.69
C LEU A 328 3.35 5.62 -31.05
N ALA A 329 3.57 6.76 -31.71
CA ALA A 329 4.87 7.37 -32.02
C ALA A 329 5.92 6.49 -32.75
N GLU A 330 5.69 6.14 -34.02
CA GLU A 330 6.78 5.85 -34.97
C GLU A 330 7.22 7.13 -35.69
N THR A 331 7.60 8.17 -34.96
CA THR A 331 8.40 9.30 -35.45
C THR A 331 9.06 10.00 -34.27
N ALA A 332 10.20 9.49 -33.79
CA ALA A 332 11.15 10.34 -33.07
C ALA A 332 12.58 9.78 -33.24
N PRO A 333 13.48 10.52 -33.91
CA PRO A 333 14.92 10.26 -33.83
C PRO A 333 15.38 10.53 -32.40
N GLU A 334 16.27 9.70 -31.84
CA GLU A 334 16.98 9.86 -30.55
C GLU A 334 16.42 10.96 -29.63
N THR A 335 15.20 10.77 -29.11
CA THR A 335 14.61 11.74 -28.19
C THR A 335 15.45 11.74 -26.93
N THR A 336 16.05 12.88 -26.62
CA THR A 336 16.70 13.13 -25.34
C THR A 336 15.71 12.70 -24.25
N ARG A 337 16.02 11.61 -23.53
CA ARG A 337 15.16 11.07 -22.48
C ARG A 337 14.86 12.20 -21.50
N SER A 338 13.59 12.48 -21.23
CA SER A 338 13.19 13.61 -20.38
C SER A 338 13.85 13.53 -18.99
N THR A 339 14.13 14.67 -18.35
CA THR A 339 14.78 14.76 -17.02
C THR A 339 14.00 13.94 -16.00
N ALA A 340 12.67 14.01 -16.03
CA ALA A 340 11.81 13.22 -15.15
C ALA A 340 12.07 11.71 -15.29
N HIS A 341 12.11 11.22 -16.54
CA HIS A 341 12.39 9.81 -16.83
C HIS A 341 13.83 9.44 -16.45
N GLN A 342 14.80 10.32 -16.65
CA GLN A 342 16.20 10.06 -16.29
C GLN A 342 16.38 9.88 -14.78
N VAL A 343 15.77 10.74 -13.96
CA VAL A 343 15.86 10.68 -12.49
C VAL A 343 15.33 9.35 -11.97
N VAL A 344 14.14 8.94 -12.42
CA VAL A 344 13.51 7.70 -11.96
C VAL A 344 14.24 6.46 -12.48
N ASN A 345 14.56 6.41 -13.78
CA ASN A 345 15.26 5.27 -14.38
C ASN A 345 16.66 5.08 -13.77
N SER A 346 17.43 6.15 -13.55
CA SER A 346 18.77 6.06 -12.95
C SER A 346 18.75 5.46 -11.55
N ARG A 347 17.66 5.66 -10.80
CA ARG A 347 17.49 5.00 -9.50
C ARG A 347 17.21 3.51 -9.66
N TRP A 348 16.30 3.15 -10.56
CA TRP A 348 15.92 1.76 -10.78
C TRP A 348 17.09 0.92 -11.34
N GLN A 349 17.85 1.49 -12.26
CA GLN A 349 18.98 0.85 -12.92
C GLN A 349 20.17 0.58 -11.97
N ARG A 350 20.28 1.32 -10.87
CA ARG A 350 21.28 1.10 -9.82
C ARG A 350 20.96 -0.11 -8.92
N GLU A 351 19.75 -0.65 -8.97
CA GLU A 351 19.36 -1.78 -8.14
C GLU A 351 19.94 -3.10 -8.66
N ALA A 352 20.58 -3.87 -7.77
CA ALA A 352 21.25 -5.12 -8.13
C ALA A 352 20.32 -6.15 -8.80
N TYR A 353 19.05 -6.23 -8.37
CA TYR A 353 18.08 -7.14 -8.98
C TYR A 353 17.71 -6.75 -10.42
N VAL A 354 17.82 -5.47 -10.78
CA VAL A 354 17.60 -5.02 -12.17
C VAL A 354 18.76 -5.44 -13.04
N LEU A 355 20.00 -5.31 -12.56
CA LEU A 355 21.18 -5.83 -13.27
C LEU A 355 21.08 -7.35 -13.49
N GLN A 356 20.59 -8.09 -12.49
CA GLN A 356 20.34 -9.53 -12.63
C GLN A 356 19.20 -9.82 -13.62
N ALA A 357 18.10 -9.09 -13.55
CA ALA A 357 16.97 -9.24 -14.48
C ALA A 357 17.38 -8.94 -15.94
N ARG A 358 18.24 -7.94 -16.18
CA ARG A 358 18.83 -7.67 -17.50
C ARG A 358 19.52 -8.90 -18.10
N ARG A 359 20.27 -9.64 -17.27
CA ARG A 359 20.93 -10.89 -17.71
C ARG A 359 19.93 -11.99 -18.03
N LEU A 360 18.85 -12.11 -17.25
CA LEU A 360 17.80 -13.09 -17.47
C LEU A 360 17.03 -12.85 -18.78
N VAL A 361 16.81 -11.58 -19.14
CA VAL A 361 16.11 -11.21 -20.39
C VAL A 361 16.94 -11.50 -21.64
N VAL A 362 18.27 -11.54 -21.52
CA VAL A 362 19.19 -11.87 -22.62
C VAL A 362 19.50 -13.37 -22.68
N SER A 363 19.23 -14.12 -21.61
CA SER A 363 19.46 -15.57 -21.57
C SER A 363 18.54 -16.32 -22.52
N ALA A 364 19.07 -17.35 -23.19
CA ALA A 364 18.29 -18.21 -24.09
C ALA A 364 17.32 -19.14 -23.35
N GLU A 365 17.55 -19.39 -22.06
CA GLU A 365 16.69 -20.24 -21.23
C GLU A 365 15.55 -19.40 -20.61
N PRO A 366 14.29 -19.87 -20.68
CA PRO A 366 13.16 -19.15 -20.10
C PRO A 366 13.34 -19.04 -18.58
N PRO A 367 13.30 -17.82 -18.01
CA PRO A 367 13.50 -17.66 -16.58
C PRO A 367 12.34 -18.32 -15.81
N THR A 368 12.65 -19.08 -14.76
CA THR A 368 11.66 -19.74 -13.89
C THR A 368 11.68 -19.15 -12.47
N GLY A 369 10.52 -19.17 -11.82
CA GLY A 369 10.36 -18.74 -10.42
C GLY A 369 10.19 -17.22 -10.19
N PRO A 370 10.30 -16.74 -8.94
CA PRO A 370 9.96 -15.36 -8.56
C PRO A 370 10.76 -14.27 -9.29
N LEU A 371 11.98 -14.56 -9.73
CA LEU A 371 12.81 -13.62 -10.49
C LEU A 371 12.31 -13.41 -11.93
N ALA A 372 11.65 -14.42 -12.52
CA ALA A 372 11.05 -14.31 -13.85
C ALA A 372 9.86 -13.34 -13.85
N ALA A 373 9.02 -13.40 -12.80
CA ALA A 373 7.91 -12.48 -12.62
C ALA A 373 8.40 -11.03 -12.48
N ILE A 374 9.48 -10.81 -11.73
CA ILE A 374 10.10 -9.48 -11.58
C ILE A 374 10.70 -9.00 -12.91
N ALA A 375 11.35 -9.87 -13.68
CA ALA A 375 11.86 -9.52 -15.00
C ALA A 375 10.74 -9.11 -15.96
N ALA A 376 9.61 -9.84 -15.97
CA ALA A 376 8.44 -9.49 -16.77
C ALA A 376 7.83 -8.12 -16.36
N GLU A 377 7.77 -7.85 -15.05
CA GLU A 377 7.34 -6.54 -14.54
C GLU A 377 8.29 -5.41 -14.91
N LEU A 378 9.60 -5.67 -15.01
CA LEU A 378 10.60 -4.67 -15.44
C LEU A 378 10.55 -4.38 -16.95
N ILE A 379 9.96 -5.26 -17.75
CA ILE A 379 9.66 -5.03 -19.17
C ILE A 379 8.43 -4.13 -19.33
N THR A 380 7.49 -4.20 -18.37
CA THR A 380 6.25 -3.43 -18.35
C THR A 380 6.11 -2.63 -17.05
N PRO A 381 7.10 -1.77 -16.72
CA PRO A 381 7.20 -1.12 -15.41
C PRO A 381 6.00 -0.24 -15.07
N TRP A 382 5.29 0.23 -16.10
CA TRP A 382 4.09 1.05 -15.94
C TRP A 382 2.94 0.31 -15.24
N GLN A 383 2.78 -1.00 -15.42
CA GLN A 383 1.67 -1.72 -14.81
C GLN A 383 1.71 -1.74 -13.27
N PRO A 384 2.80 -2.22 -12.61
CA PRO A 384 2.88 -2.17 -11.15
C PRO A 384 2.93 -0.72 -10.62
N TYR A 385 3.48 0.22 -11.39
CA TYR A 385 3.49 1.63 -11.05
C TYR A 385 2.07 2.22 -11.00
N LEU A 386 1.30 2.10 -12.09
CA LEU A 386 -0.03 2.70 -12.21
C LEU A 386 -1.06 2.08 -11.27
N ARG A 387 -0.96 0.76 -11.01
CA ARG A 387 -1.79 0.11 -9.98
C ARG A 387 -1.58 0.72 -8.59
N ARG A 388 -0.34 1.09 -8.24
CA ARG A 388 -0.02 1.72 -6.96
C ARG A 388 -0.38 3.20 -6.94
N LEU A 389 -0.12 3.91 -8.03
CA LEU A 389 -0.52 5.30 -8.18
C LEU A 389 -2.04 5.44 -7.96
N TRP A 390 -2.82 4.61 -8.65
CA TRP A 390 -4.27 4.63 -8.53
C TRP A 390 -4.74 4.43 -7.09
N VAL A 391 -4.16 3.48 -6.34
CA VAL A 391 -4.52 3.26 -4.93
C VAL A 391 -4.24 4.48 -4.06
N ARG A 392 -3.14 5.21 -4.32
CA ARG A 392 -2.82 6.43 -3.57
C ARG A 392 -3.76 7.57 -3.92
N LEU A 393 -4.03 7.77 -5.22
CA LEU A 393 -4.96 8.80 -5.70
C LEU A 393 -6.37 8.54 -5.20
N HIS A 394 -6.85 7.30 -5.26
CA HIS A 394 -8.15 6.89 -4.71
C HIS A 394 -8.24 7.19 -3.20
N GLY A 395 -7.19 6.86 -2.44
CA GLY A 395 -7.15 7.18 -1.01
C GLY A 395 -7.14 8.69 -0.72
N ARG A 396 -6.55 9.51 -1.61
CA ARG A 396 -6.60 10.97 -1.51
C ARG A 396 -7.99 11.52 -1.85
N ASP A 397 -8.59 11.02 -2.93
CA ASP A 397 -9.93 11.41 -3.40
C ASP A 397 -11.00 11.10 -2.35
N VAL A 398 -10.87 9.97 -1.64
CA VAL A 398 -11.79 9.62 -0.54
C VAL A 398 -11.66 10.54 0.67
N ARG A 399 -10.47 11.11 0.89
CA ARG A 399 -10.21 12.08 1.97
C ARG A 399 -10.30 13.52 1.50
N GLU A 400 -10.78 13.76 0.28
CA GLU A 400 -10.89 15.08 -0.31
C GLU A 400 -9.57 15.85 -0.24
N PHE A 401 -8.47 15.17 -0.56
CA PHE A 401 -7.12 15.71 -0.50
C PHE A 401 -6.55 15.94 -1.92
N PRO A 402 -6.99 17.00 -2.63
CA PRO A 402 -6.53 17.35 -3.97
C PRO A 402 -5.03 17.65 -4.00
N ILE A 403 -4.47 17.85 -5.20
CA ILE A 403 -3.08 18.25 -5.40
C ILE A 403 -3.06 19.65 -5.98
N HIS A 404 -2.47 20.59 -5.25
CA HIS A 404 -2.43 21.99 -5.66
C HIS A 404 -1.04 22.44 -6.11
N GLU A 405 0.01 21.72 -5.71
CA GLU A 405 1.40 22.13 -5.92
C GLU A 405 2.16 21.09 -6.77
N PRO A 406 3.01 21.55 -7.73
CA PRO A 406 3.87 20.67 -8.51
C PRO A 406 4.82 19.80 -7.68
N ASP A 407 5.32 20.33 -6.56
CA ASP A 407 6.21 19.58 -5.64
C ASP A 407 5.48 18.40 -5.01
N GLU A 408 4.23 18.61 -4.58
CA GLU A 408 3.39 17.54 -4.05
C GLU A 408 3.09 16.48 -5.12
N LEU A 409 2.79 16.91 -6.35
CA LEU A 409 2.62 16.00 -7.48
C LEU A 409 3.88 15.15 -7.68
N TRP A 410 5.06 15.77 -7.72
CA TRP A 410 6.32 15.07 -7.92
C TRP A 410 6.60 14.07 -6.79
N ASP A 411 6.43 14.48 -5.54
CA ASP A 411 6.64 13.62 -4.38
C ASP A 411 5.73 12.39 -4.39
N LEU A 412 4.48 12.55 -4.85
CA LEU A 412 3.57 11.44 -5.07
C LEU A 412 4.11 10.50 -6.16
N LEU A 413 4.43 11.03 -7.35
CA LEU A 413 4.85 10.25 -8.51
C LEU A 413 6.18 9.52 -8.27
N ASP A 414 7.20 10.22 -7.76
CA ASP A 414 8.49 9.64 -7.38
C ASP A 414 8.33 8.64 -6.23
N GLY A 415 7.48 8.97 -5.25
CA GLY A 415 7.16 8.09 -4.13
C GLY A 415 6.52 6.77 -4.55
N VAL A 416 5.75 6.74 -5.65
CA VAL A 416 5.20 5.50 -6.22
C VAL A 416 6.33 4.67 -6.82
N ALA A 417 7.22 5.27 -7.61
CA ALA A 417 8.38 4.57 -8.18
C ALA A 417 9.26 3.94 -7.09
N ARG A 418 9.58 4.70 -6.02
CA ARG A 418 10.32 4.19 -4.86
C ARG A 418 9.62 3.01 -4.20
N SER A 419 8.29 3.06 -4.08
CA SER A 419 7.52 1.96 -3.52
C SER A 419 7.61 0.69 -4.35
N VAL A 420 7.54 0.78 -5.69
CA VAL A 420 7.72 -0.36 -6.59
C VAL A 420 9.11 -0.97 -6.40
N ILE A 421 10.15 -0.15 -6.38
CA ILE A 421 11.54 -0.60 -6.15
C ILE A 421 11.67 -1.35 -4.82
N LEU A 422 11.15 -0.80 -3.73
CA LEU A 422 11.21 -1.43 -2.40
C LEU A 422 10.48 -2.77 -2.35
N ASP A 423 9.37 -2.90 -3.05
CA ASP A 423 8.64 -4.15 -3.14
C ASP A 423 9.38 -5.21 -3.95
N HIS A 424 9.96 -4.84 -5.08
CA HIS A 424 10.81 -5.73 -5.87
C HIS A 424 11.98 -6.25 -5.01
N ARG A 425 12.68 -5.36 -4.30
CA ARG A 425 13.75 -5.73 -3.36
C ARG A 425 13.27 -6.72 -2.29
N THR A 426 12.09 -6.48 -1.73
CA THR A 426 11.50 -7.36 -0.71
C THR A 426 11.16 -8.73 -1.28
N ARG A 427 10.59 -8.79 -2.48
CA ARG A 427 10.27 -10.05 -3.17
C ARG A 427 11.53 -10.84 -3.54
N VAL A 428 12.57 -10.16 -4.05
CA VAL A 428 13.87 -10.77 -4.34
C VAL A 428 14.48 -11.35 -3.07
N LYS A 429 14.53 -10.57 -1.98
CA LYS A 429 15.06 -11.03 -0.69
C LYS A 429 14.32 -12.28 -0.19
N ARG A 430 12.98 -12.29 -0.26
CA ARG A 430 12.17 -13.46 0.11
C ARG A 430 12.48 -14.67 -0.76
N ALA A 431 12.57 -14.49 -2.07
CA ALA A 431 12.89 -15.58 -3.01
C ALA A 431 14.28 -16.17 -2.74
N LEU A 432 15.28 -15.35 -2.42
CA LEU A 432 16.62 -15.79 -2.05
C LEU A 432 16.63 -16.52 -0.71
N SER A 433 15.91 -16.03 0.31
CA SER A 433 15.80 -16.71 1.61
C SER A 433 15.15 -18.08 1.52
N VAL A 434 14.13 -18.24 0.65
CA VAL A 434 13.49 -19.56 0.43
C VAL A 434 14.44 -20.53 -0.26
N ARG A 435 15.28 -20.08 -1.20
CA ARG A 435 16.28 -20.93 -1.85
C ARG A 435 17.37 -21.39 -0.89
N VAL A 436 17.90 -20.48 -0.05
CA VAL A 436 18.90 -20.84 0.96
C VAL A 436 18.36 -21.92 1.93
N ASN A 437 17.10 -21.82 2.33
CA ASN A 437 16.48 -22.83 3.20
C ASN A 437 16.13 -24.14 2.48
N ALA A 438 16.05 -24.15 1.15
CA ALA A 438 15.82 -25.36 0.36
C ALA A 438 17.13 -26.08 -0.01
N ASP A 439 18.24 -25.32 -0.05
CA ASP A 439 19.60 -25.82 -0.32
C ASP A 439 20.36 -26.19 0.97
N GLU A 440 19.77 -26.06 2.17
CA GLU A 440 20.28 -26.71 3.38
C GLU A 440 19.89 -28.20 3.32
N PRO A 441 20.84 -29.13 3.07
CA PRO A 441 20.53 -30.54 3.10
C PRO A 441 20.16 -30.93 4.54
N ASP A 442 19.13 -31.76 4.65
CA ASP A 442 18.67 -32.42 5.87
C ASP A 442 19.82 -33.26 6.45
N ALA A 443 20.70 -32.62 7.21
CA ALA A 443 21.86 -33.23 7.87
C ALA A 443 21.42 -33.95 9.16
N ALA A 444 20.30 -34.67 9.10
CA ALA A 444 19.74 -35.41 10.23
C ALA A 444 19.15 -36.76 9.82
N GLU A 445 19.69 -37.45 8.82
CA GLU A 445 19.46 -38.89 8.66
C GLU A 445 20.68 -39.58 8.04
N SER A 446 21.69 -39.82 8.88
CA SER A 446 22.70 -40.84 8.61
C SER A 446 23.14 -41.49 9.92
N LYS A 447 22.30 -42.40 10.42
CA LYS A 447 22.70 -43.52 11.28
C LYS A 447 21.94 -44.76 10.83
N ALA A 448 22.60 -45.55 9.98
CA ALA A 448 22.31 -46.96 9.81
C ALA A 448 23.63 -47.72 9.60
N SER A 449 24.16 -48.28 10.68
CA SER A 449 24.75 -49.63 10.78
C SER A 449 25.24 -49.86 12.20
#